data_AF-A0A7X6TKG3-F1
#
_entry.id   AF-A0A7X6TKG3-F1
#
_cell.length_a   1.000
_cell.length_b   1.000
_cell.length_c   1.000
_cell.angle_alpha   90.00
_cell.angle_beta   90.00
_cell.angle_gamma   90.00
#
_symmetry.space_group_name_H-M   'P 1'
#
loop_
_entity.id
_entity.type
_entity.pdbx_description
1 polymer ?
#
loop_
_entity_poly.entity_id
_entity_poly.type
_entity_poly.pdbx_seq_one_letter_code
_entity_poly.pdbx_strand_id
1 'polypeptide(L)'
;MKGILRMFTQGDRCTLLADASGQHVVKFGHFKAFLAGNRNALRALAELETLYYSGQSFTLADIACTYEQLFGEVRSLVQALNDLSEQRYATLNQQADAINTHIRTVLRPPVIRHDLPPVVALEDLPAAAAADAGGKAANLARIARESALSVPPGFVVTASGYDRFLKANRLDQLVIDELAGLAPGDPQLTEVSDRLTSLIMNAELPEDLATALQHHYQAVVDKTRPGIRLAMRSS
;
A
#
# COMPACT_ATOMS: atom_id res chain seq x y z
N MET A 1 -56.11 -11.59 -56.98
CA MET A 1 -55.64 -10.73 -55.86
C MET A 1 -55.05 -11.56 -54.69
N LYS A 2 -54.04 -12.42 -54.93
CA LYS A 2 -53.31 -13.14 -53.85
C LYS A 2 -51.78 -13.09 -54.00
N GLY A 3 -51.26 -12.32 -54.97
CA GLY A 3 -49.82 -12.23 -55.26
C GLY A 3 -49.12 -10.99 -54.68
N ILE A 4 -49.84 -9.90 -54.37
CA ILE A 4 -49.23 -8.61 -53.98
C ILE A 4 -48.92 -8.51 -52.47
N LEU A 5 -49.63 -9.26 -51.62
CA LEU A 5 -49.39 -9.24 -50.16
C LEU A 5 -48.20 -10.08 -49.69
N ARG A 6 -47.48 -10.77 -50.59
CA ARG A 6 -46.30 -11.58 -50.24
C ARG A 6 -44.98 -10.80 -50.31
N MET A 7 -45.01 -9.56 -50.79
CA MET A 7 -43.85 -8.65 -50.81
C MET A 7 -43.62 -7.93 -49.46
N PHE A 8 -44.62 -7.94 -48.56
CA PHE A 8 -44.56 -7.25 -47.27
C PHE A 8 -44.54 -8.17 -46.04
N THR A 9 -44.46 -9.50 -46.22
CA THR A 9 -44.12 -10.39 -45.11
C THR A 9 -42.63 -10.30 -44.85
N GLN A 10 -42.29 -9.38 -43.96
CA GLN A 10 -40.97 -9.07 -43.41
C GLN A 10 -40.40 -10.31 -42.72
N GLY A 11 -39.84 -11.23 -43.52
CA GLY A 11 -39.03 -12.37 -43.10
C GLY A 11 -37.54 -12.06 -43.05
N ASP A 12 -37.16 -10.80 -43.30
CA ASP A 12 -35.77 -10.35 -43.18
C ASP A 12 -35.50 -10.00 -41.73
N ARG A 13 -34.92 -10.99 -41.06
CA ARG A 13 -34.26 -10.85 -39.77
C ARG A 13 -33.31 -9.67 -39.85
N CYS A 14 -33.52 -8.64 -39.03
CA CYS A 14 -32.44 -7.77 -38.58
C CYS A 14 -31.46 -8.65 -37.80
N THR A 15 -30.56 -9.36 -38.49
CA THR A 15 -29.31 -9.81 -37.89
C THR A 15 -28.50 -8.56 -37.60
N LEU A 16 -28.13 -8.38 -36.33
CA LEU A 16 -27.23 -7.33 -35.89
C LEU A 16 -26.00 -7.34 -36.82
N LEU A 17 -25.72 -6.22 -37.49
CA LEU A 17 -24.64 -6.07 -38.48
C LEU A 17 -23.23 -6.33 -37.90
N ALA A 18 -23.12 -6.45 -36.59
CA ALA A 18 -21.92 -6.89 -35.91
C ALA A 18 -22.29 -8.09 -35.05
N ASP A 19 -21.68 -9.23 -35.36
CA ASP A 19 -21.60 -10.35 -34.42
C ASP A 19 -21.00 -9.82 -33.12
N ALA A 20 -21.74 -9.90 -32.01
CA ALA A 20 -21.33 -9.39 -30.70
C ALA A 20 -20.11 -10.14 -30.12
N SER A 21 -19.60 -11.15 -30.86
CA SER A 21 -18.54 -12.05 -30.45
C SER A 21 -17.29 -12.03 -31.36
N GLY A 22 -17.18 -11.07 -32.31
CA GLY A 22 -16.05 -11.00 -33.25
C GLY A 22 -14.77 -10.35 -32.69
N GLN A 23 -13.61 -10.61 -33.32
CA GLN A 23 -12.31 -9.98 -32.98
C GLN A 23 -12.35 -8.45 -32.93
N HIS A 24 -13.19 -7.82 -33.77
CA HIS A 24 -13.36 -6.36 -33.78
C HIS A 24 -14.03 -5.83 -32.50
N VAL A 25 -14.92 -6.61 -31.87
CA VAL A 25 -15.56 -6.24 -30.60
C VAL A 25 -14.53 -6.27 -29.47
N VAL A 26 -13.65 -7.27 -29.46
CA VAL A 26 -12.54 -7.38 -28.50
C VAL A 26 -11.56 -6.21 -28.66
N LYS A 27 -11.10 -5.92 -29.89
CA LYS A 27 -10.23 -4.77 -30.17
C LYS A 27 -10.88 -3.44 -29.78
N PHE A 28 -12.17 -3.27 -30.05
CA PHE A 28 -12.92 -2.09 -29.61
C PHE A 28 -13.05 -2.01 -28.08
N GLY A 29 -13.15 -3.15 -27.38
CA GLY A 29 -13.08 -3.24 -25.92
C GLY A 29 -11.76 -2.71 -25.37
N HIS A 30 -10.62 -3.18 -25.91
CA HIS A 30 -9.29 -2.69 -25.54
C HIS A 30 -9.13 -1.20 -25.83
N PHE A 31 -9.63 -0.71 -26.97
CA PHE A 31 -9.61 0.72 -27.28
C PHE A 31 -10.40 1.57 -26.27
N LYS A 32 -11.60 1.12 -25.85
CA LYS A 32 -12.35 1.81 -24.78
C LYS A 32 -11.62 1.78 -23.45
N ALA A 33 -10.99 0.66 -23.09
CA ALA A 33 -10.17 0.55 -21.90
C ALA A 33 -8.99 1.52 -21.93
N PHE A 34 -8.32 1.65 -23.08
CA PHE A 34 -7.26 2.63 -23.31
C PHE A 34 -7.77 4.07 -23.12
N LEU A 35 -8.91 4.44 -23.71
CA LEU A 35 -9.45 5.79 -23.53
C LEU A 35 -9.85 6.08 -22.08
N ALA A 36 -10.43 5.10 -21.39
CA ALA A 36 -10.79 5.22 -19.98
C ALA A 36 -9.55 5.42 -19.10
N GLY A 37 -8.52 4.58 -19.29
CA GLY A 37 -7.25 4.69 -18.57
C GLY A 37 -6.55 6.02 -18.80
N ASN A 38 -6.57 6.55 -20.04
CA ASN A 38 -5.95 7.84 -20.36
C ASN A 38 -6.60 8.98 -19.59
N ARG A 39 -7.94 9.01 -19.57
CA ARG A 39 -8.68 10.02 -18.83
C ARG A 39 -8.41 9.93 -17.32
N ASN A 40 -8.36 8.72 -16.77
CA ASN A 40 -8.12 8.51 -15.35
C ASN A 40 -6.67 8.88 -14.96
N ALA A 41 -5.69 8.53 -15.79
CA ALA A 41 -4.29 8.92 -15.59
C ALA A 41 -4.13 10.45 -15.60
N LEU A 42 -4.74 11.14 -16.57
CA LEU A 42 -4.73 12.61 -16.62
C LEU A 42 -5.40 13.24 -15.38
N ARG A 43 -6.46 12.62 -14.86
CA ARG A 43 -7.09 13.06 -13.61
C ARG A 43 -6.15 12.90 -12.42
N ALA A 44 -5.51 11.76 -12.27
CA ALA A 44 -4.55 11.52 -11.17
C ALA A 44 -3.33 12.45 -11.26
N LEU A 45 -2.85 12.77 -12.47
CA LEU A 45 -1.83 13.81 -12.68
C LEU A 45 -2.30 15.19 -12.23
N ALA A 46 -3.52 15.59 -12.60
CA ALA A 46 -4.10 16.86 -12.17
C ALA A 46 -4.29 16.92 -10.64
N GLU A 47 -4.60 15.79 -9.99
CA GLU A 47 -4.67 15.68 -8.53
C GLU A 47 -3.29 15.88 -7.88
N LEU A 48 -2.23 15.27 -8.41
CA LEU A 48 -0.85 15.50 -7.96
C LEU A 48 -0.42 16.97 -8.15
N GLU A 49 -0.74 17.57 -9.29
CA GLU A 49 -0.46 19.01 -9.54
C GLU A 49 -1.23 19.89 -8.56
N THR A 50 -2.50 19.55 -8.28
CA THR A 50 -3.31 20.29 -7.32
C THR A 50 -2.72 20.21 -5.92
N LEU A 51 -2.24 19.03 -5.49
CA LEU A 51 -1.54 18.89 -4.21
C LEU A 51 -0.33 19.84 -4.13
N TYR A 52 0.43 19.97 -5.22
CA TYR A 52 1.59 20.85 -5.28
C TYR A 52 1.24 22.35 -5.31
N TYR A 53 0.26 22.75 -6.13
CA TYR A 53 -0.05 24.17 -6.37
C TYR A 53 -1.11 24.76 -5.43
N SER A 54 -1.94 23.94 -4.77
CA SER A 54 -3.06 24.42 -3.94
C SER A 54 -2.62 25.18 -2.68
N GLY A 55 -1.34 25.08 -2.29
CA GLY A 55 -0.83 25.64 -1.04
C GLY A 55 -1.39 24.95 0.22
N GLN A 56 -2.14 23.85 0.06
CA GLN A 56 -2.63 23.05 1.17
C GLN A 56 -1.51 22.17 1.74
N SER A 57 -1.64 21.84 3.01
CA SER A 57 -0.75 20.86 3.66
C SER A 57 -1.11 19.46 3.15
N PHE A 58 -0.13 18.73 2.63
CA PHE A 58 -0.26 17.33 2.26
C PHE A 58 0.82 16.50 2.94
N THR A 59 0.62 15.19 2.99
CA THR A 59 1.59 14.22 3.52
C THR A 59 2.23 13.42 2.38
N LEU A 60 3.36 12.77 2.68
CA LEU A 60 3.99 11.83 1.75
C LEU A 60 3.08 10.63 1.43
N ALA A 61 2.20 10.25 2.36
CA ALA A 61 1.21 9.19 2.14
C ALA A 61 0.17 9.62 1.10
N ASP A 62 -0.26 10.88 1.11
CA ASP A 62 -1.18 11.42 0.11
C ASP A 62 -0.55 11.36 -1.29
N ILE A 63 0.72 11.81 -1.41
CA ILE A 63 1.47 11.72 -2.68
C ILE A 63 1.61 10.27 -3.13
N ALA A 64 2.00 9.37 -2.22
CA ALA A 64 2.21 7.96 -2.55
C ALA A 64 0.92 7.29 -3.03
N CYS A 65 -0.22 7.59 -2.39
CA CYS A 65 -1.52 7.06 -2.76
C CYS A 65 -1.96 7.54 -4.17
N THR A 66 -1.91 8.84 -4.43
CA THR A 66 -2.29 9.39 -5.74
C THR A 66 -1.34 8.90 -6.85
N TYR A 67 -0.05 8.77 -6.56
CA TYR A 67 0.90 8.16 -7.48
C TYR A 67 0.60 6.69 -7.77
N GLU A 68 0.22 5.89 -6.77
CA GLU A 68 -0.14 4.48 -6.98
C GLU A 68 -1.38 4.33 -7.88
N GLN A 69 -2.36 5.23 -7.72
CA GLN A 69 -3.51 5.31 -8.63
C GLN A 69 -3.08 5.66 -10.06
N LEU A 70 -2.25 6.71 -10.22
CA LEU A 70 -1.71 7.10 -11.52
C LEU A 70 -0.98 5.94 -12.20
N PHE A 71 -0.07 5.28 -11.48
CA PHE A 71 0.71 4.18 -12.05
C PHE A 71 -0.17 2.97 -12.42
N GLY A 72 -1.20 2.68 -11.62
CA GLY A 72 -2.20 1.66 -11.94
C GLY A 72 -2.92 1.93 -13.27
N GLU A 73 -3.27 3.18 -13.53
CA GLU A 73 -3.89 3.60 -14.80
C GLU A 73 -2.89 3.54 -15.96
N VAL A 74 -1.64 3.94 -15.76
CA VAL A 74 -0.56 3.81 -16.76
C VAL A 74 -0.33 2.34 -17.15
N ARG A 75 -0.32 1.43 -16.17
CA ARG A 75 -0.18 -0.01 -16.45
C ARG A 75 -1.36 -0.54 -17.27
N SER A 76 -2.59 -0.12 -16.92
CA SER A 76 -3.80 -0.48 -17.67
C SER A 76 -3.76 0.06 -19.11
N LEU A 77 -3.25 1.28 -19.32
CA LEU A 77 -3.03 1.87 -20.64
C LEU A 77 -2.05 1.07 -21.49
N VAL A 78 -0.89 0.74 -20.92
CA VAL A 78 0.15 -0.03 -21.61
C VAL A 78 -0.40 -1.41 -21.98
N GLN A 79 -1.13 -2.07 -21.07
CA GLN A 79 -1.75 -3.37 -21.34
C GLN A 79 -2.79 -3.27 -22.46
N ALA A 80 -3.72 -2.31 -22.39
CA ALA A 80 -4.75 -2.12 -23.41
C ALA A 80 -4.16 -1.83 -24.80
N LEU A 81 -3.07 -1.03 -24.86
CA LEU A 81 -2.35 -0.76 -26.10
C LEU A 81 -1.67 -2.02 -26.65
N ASN A 82 -1.07 -2.83 -25.77
CA ASN A 82 -0.46 -4.09 -26.15
C ASN A 82 -1.49 -5.08 -26.69
N ASP A 83 -2.63 -5.22 -26.04
CA ASP A 83 -3.71 -6.09 -26.49
C ASP A 83 -4.31 -5.64 -27.83
N LEU A 84 -4.41 -4.33 -28.05
CA LEU A 84 -4.87 -3.74 -29.32
C LEU A 84 -3.89 -3.99 -30.48
N SER A 85 -2.60 -4.11 -30.16
CA SER A 85 -1.50 -4.16 -31.13
C SER A 85 -0.86 -5.55 -31.26
N GLU A 86 -1.53 -6.60 -30.79
CA GLU A 86 -1.03 -7.98 -30.85
C GLU A 86 0.37 -8.09 -30.18
N GLN A 87 0.51 -7.44 -29.02
CA GLN A 87 1.72 -7.40 -28.18
C GLN A 87 2.95 -6.72 -28.82
N ARG A 88 2.76 -5.91 -29.86
CA ARG A 88 3.84 -5.19 -30.55
C ARG A 88 4.66 -4.28 -29.63
N TYR A 89 4.09 -3.80 -28.53
CA TYR A 89 4.75 -2.86 -27.60
C TYR A 89 5.02 -3.48 -26.23
N ALA A 90 5.22 -4.80 -26.16
CA ALA A 90 5.43 -5.53 -24.89
C ALA A 90 6.57 -4.93 -24.04
N THR A 91 7.57 -4.32 -24.67
CA THR A 91 8.68 -3.60 -24.02
C THR A 91 8.23 -2.41 -23.18
N LEU A 92 7.06 -1.81 -23.45
CA LEU A 92 6.53 -0.69 -22.66
C LEU A 92 6.21 -1.09 -21.22
N ASN A 93 5.84 -2.34 -20.96
CA ASN A 93 5.62 -2.83 -19.60
C ASN A 93 6.91 -2.73 -18.78
N GLN A 94 8.03 -3.20 -19.35
CA GLN A 94 9.34 -3.14 -18.70
C GLN A 94 9.78 -1.69 -18.44
N GLN A 95 9.51 -0.78 -19.38
CA GLN A 95 9.83 0.63 -19.20
C GLN A 95 8.96 1.29 -18.12
N ALA A 96 7.67 0.97 -18.07
CA ALA A 96 6.77 1.44 -17.02
C ALA A 96 7.24 0.96 -15.63
N ASP A 97 7.62 -0.31 -15.51
CA ASP A 97 8.14 -0.89 -14.26
C ASP A 97 9.47 -0.25 -13.83
N ALA A 98 10.37 0.02 -14.78
CA ALA A 98 11.63 0.70 -14.51
C ALA A 98 11.42 2.13 -13.97
N ILE A 99 10.52 2.89 -14.60
CA ILE A 99 10.15 4.24 -14.14
C ILE A 99 9.53 4.18 -12.75
N ASN A 100 8.62 3.24 -12.50
CA ASN A 100 7.99 3.08 -11.21
C ASN A 100 8.98 2.70 -10.11
N THR A 101 9.95 1.85 -10.41
CA THR A 101 11.04 1.52 -9.49
C THR A 101 11.80 2.79 -9.10
N HIS A 102 12.18 3.62 -10.06
CA HIS A 102 12.88 4.87 -9.79
C HIS A 102 12.04 5.83 -8.93
N ILE A 103 10.77 6.06 -9.28
CA ILE A 103 9.90 6.96 -8.52
C ILE A 103 9.69 6.44 -7.09
N ARG A 104 9.52 5.13 -6.90
CA ARG A 104 9.39 4.53 -5.57
C ARG A 104 10.61 4.76 -4.68
N THR A 105 11.82 4.82 -5.23
CA THR A 105 13.02 5.18 -4.44
C THR A 105 12.98 6.62 -3.92
N VAL A 106 12.36 7.53 -4.67
CA VAL A 106 12.18 8.94 -4.25
C VAL A 106 11.06 9.05 -3.22
N LEU A 107 9.94 8.35 -3.44
CA LEU A 107 8.78 8.37 -2.54
C LEU A 107 9.02 7.63 -1.22
N ARG A 108 9.96 6.67 -1.18
CA ARG A 108 10.39 5.96 0.03
C ARG A 108 11.91 6.00 0.10
N PRO A 109 12.52 7.07 0.64
CA PRO A 109 13.95 7.12 0.83
C PRO A 109 14.41 5.91 1.68
N PRO A 110 15.63 5.41 1.46
CA PRO A 110 16.13 4.24 2.16
C PRO A 110 16.04 4.45 3.66
N VAL A 111 15.35 3.53 4.34
CA VAL A 111 15.19 3.54 5.79
C VAL A 111 16.57 3.24 6.40
N ILE A 112 17.24 4.26 6.95
CA ILE A 112 18.46 4.06 7.73
C ILE A 112 18.06 3.43 9.06
N ARG A 113 18.33 2.13 9.22
CA ARG A 113 18.11 1.41 10.47
C ARG A 113 19.33 1.58 11.38
N HIS A 114 19.10 1.97 12.62
CA HIS A 114 20.15 2.22 13.62
C HIS A 114 20.50 0.98 14.45
N ASP A 115 20.06 -0.21 14.03
CA ASP A 115 20.24 -1.48 14.75
C ASP A 115 19.90 -1.37 16.24
N LEU A 116 18.75 -0.74 16.53
CA LEU A 116 18.29 -0.57 17.89
C LEU A 116 17.90 -1.92 18.51
N PRO A 117 18.07 -2.07 19.83
CA PRO A 117 17.51 -3.21 20.55
C PRO A 117 16.01 -3.41 20.26
N PRO A 118 15.47 -4.64 20.38
CA PRO A 118 14.06 -4.93 20.15
C PRO A 118 13.07 -4.06 20.94
N VAL A 119 13.49 -3.62 22.13
CA VAL A 119 12.76 -2.70 22.99
C VAL A 119 13.74 -1.67 23.53
N VAL A 120 13.36 -0.39 23.51
CA VAL A 120 14.20 0.73 23.97
C VAL A 120 13.39 1.64 24.88
N ALA A 121 13.99 2.12 25.96
CA ALA A 121 13.36 3.12 26.82
C ALA A 121 13.20 4.45 26.07
N LEU A 122 12.10 5.18 26.32
CA LEU A 122 11.79 6.40 25.59
C LEU A 122 12.88 7.49 25.77
N GLU A 123 13.52 7.54 26.93
CA GLU A 123 14.62 8.47 27.25
C GLU A 123 15.91 8.15 26.48
N ASP A 124 16.17 6.86 26.21
CA ASP A 124 17.37 6.37 25.52
C ASP A 124 17.21 6.38 23.99
N LEU A 125 16.02 6.69 23.48
CA LEU A 125 15.73 6.59 22.05
C LEU A 125 16.43 7.70 21.24
N PRO A 126 17.35 7.40 20.30
CA PRO A 126 18.10 8.43 19.58
C PRO A 126 17.23 9.46 18.84
N ALA A 127 17.72 10.69 18.66
CA ALA A 127 16.97 11.75 17.99
C ALA A 127 16.60 11.41 16.53
N ALA A 128 17.44 10.60 15.86
CA ALA A 128 17.23 10.14 14.49
C ALA A 128 16.50 8.79 14.37
N ALA A 129 15.92 8.26 15.46
CA ALA A 129 15.33 6.92 15.49
C ALA A 129 13.96 6.78 14.82
N ALA A 130 13.47 7.78 14.07
CA ALA A 130 12.14 7.73 13.45
C ALA A 130 11.95 6.52 12.51
N ALA A 131 13.04 6.08 11.87
CA ALA A 131 13.08 4.89 11.03
C ALA A 131 12.86 3.58 11.80
N ASP A 132 13.33 3.51 13.05
CA ASP A 132 13.33 2.29 13.87
C ASP A 132 12.22 2.27 14.92
N ALA A 133 11.74 3.43 15.37
CA ALA A 133 10.76 3.57 16.43
C ALA A 133 9.45 4.22 15.99
N GLY A 134 9.40 4.72 14.75
CA GLY A 134 8.27 5.48 14.22
C GLY A 134 8.31 6.97 14.59
N GLY A 135 7.60 7.78 13.80
CA GLY A 135 7.66 9.24 13.91
C GLY A 135 7.05 9.80 15.20
N LYS A 136 6.05 9.13 15.78
CA LYS A 136 5.40 9.58 17.03
C LYS A 136 6.30 9.35 18.22
N ALA A 137 6.89 8.15 18.33
CA ALA A 137 7.81 7.81 19.41
C ALA A 137 9.07 8.68 19.37
N ALA A 138 9.67 8.88 18.19
CA ALA A 138 10.82 9.76 18.02
C ALA A 138 10.51 11.21 18.41
N ASN A 139 9.35 11.74 18.01
CA ASN A 139 8.93 13.07 18.44
C ASN A 139 8.66 13.16 19.95
N LEU A 140 8.08 12.12 20.56
CA LEU A 140 7.84 12.11 22.00
C LEU A 140 9.16 12.07 22.79
N ALA A 141 10.13 11.25 22.37
CA ALA A 141 11.48 11.23 22.94
C ALA A 141 12.19 12.58 22.78
N ARG A 142 12.00 13.24 21.63
CA ARG A 142 12.52 14.59 21.39
C ARG A 142 11.93 15.61 22.36
N ILE A 143 10.61 15.62 22.54
CA ILE A 143 9.94 16.49 23.52
C ILE A 143 10.47 16.22 24.93
N ALA A 144 10.65 14.95 25.31
CA ALA A 144 11.16 14.58 26.63
C ALA A 144 12.57 15.11 26.91
N ARG A 145 13.41 15.25 25.88
CA ARG A 145 14.79 15.76 26.01
C ARG A 145 14.92 17.27 25.86
N GLU A 146 14.23 17.85 24.89
CA GLU A 146 14.45 19.23 24.45
C GLU A 146 13.51 20.23 25.12
N SER A 147 12.46 19.77 25.79
CA SER A 147 11.46 20.61 26.43
C SER A 147 11.45 20.46 27.94
N ALA A 148 10.93 21.49 28.63
CA ALA A 148 10.61 21.42 30.06
C ALA A 148 9.29 20.70 30.36
N LEU A 149 8.63 20.16 29.33
CA LEU A 149 7.37 19.42 29.47
C LEU A 149 7.61 18.03 30.08
N SER A 150 6.80 17.68 31.07
CA SER A 150 6.81 16.35 31.66
C SER A 150 6.21 15.34 30.68
N VAL A 151 7.05 14.43 30.18
CA VAL A 151 6.65 13.30 29.35
C VAL A 151 6.56 12.05 30.23
N PRO A 152 5.43 11.30 30.20
CA PRO A 152 5.33 10.07 30.98
C PRO A 152 6.42 9.05 30.59
N PRO A 153 7.01 8.35 31.58
CA PRO A 153 7.98 7.30 31.29
C PRO A 153 7.32 6.19 30.47
N GLY A 154 8.10 5.62 29.54
CA GLY A 154 7.62 4.60 28.63
C GLY A 154 8.78 3.96 27.86
N PHE A 155 8.43 3.05 26.98
CA PHE A 155 9.36 2.35 26.10
C PHE A 155 8.70 2.09 24.76
N VAL A 156 9.53 1.75 23.76
CA VAL A 156 9.12 1.55 22.38
C VAL A 156 9.56 0.17 21.94
N VAL A 157 8.66 -0.57 21.30
CA VAL A 157 9.02 -1.76 20.53
C VAL A 157 9.52 -1.28 19.18
N THR A 158 10.77 -1.58 18.86
CA THR A 158 11.39 -1.09 17.62
C THR A 158 10.99 -1.95 16.44
N ALA A 159 11.27 -1.46 15.23
CA ALA A 159 11.15 -2.22 14.00
C ALA A 159 11.98 -3.52 14.04
N SER A 160 13.12 -3.52 14.75
CA SER A 160 13.88 -4.75 15.01
C SER A 160 13.12 -5.73 15.89
N GLY A 161 12.39 -5.25 16.92
CA GLY A 161 11.56 -6.11 17.75
C GLY A 161 10.38 -6.72 16.98
N TYR A 162 9.76 -5.93 16.11
CA TYR A 162 8.71 -6.42 15.21
C TYR A 162 9.25 -7.44 14.19
N ASP A 163 10.38 -7.15 13.54
CA ASP A 163 11.04 -8.07 12.60
C ASP A 163 11.41 -9.40 13.28
N ARG A 164 11.90 -9.33 14.53
CA ARG A 164 12.21 -10.52 15.33
C ARG A 164 10.96 -11.35 15.65
N PHE A 165 9.85 -10.71 15.99
CA PHE A 165 8.56 -11.38 16.18
C PHE A 165 8.09 -12.10 14.91
N LEU A 166 8.16 -11.44 13.75
CA LEU A 166 7.77 -12.06 12.47
C LEU A 166 8.66 -13.26 12.12
N LYS A 167 9.98 -13.10 12.24
CA LYS A 167 10.96 -14.16 11.91
C LYS A 167 10.82 -15.38 12.81
N ALA A 168 10.63 -15.18 14.12
CA ALA A 168 10.44 -16.28 15.06
C ALA A 168 9.20 -17.12 14.72
N ASN A 169 8.16 -16.48 14.16
CA ASN A 169 6.92 -17.12 13.75
C ASN A 169 6.89 -17.51 12.26
N ARG A 170 7.99 -17.33 11.51
CA ARG A 170 8.09 -17.57 10.05
C ARG A 170 7.02 -16.83 9.24
N LEU A 171 6.63 -15.65 9.72
CA LEU A 171 5.61 -14.80 9.09
C LEU A 171 6.19 -13.78 8.13
N ASP A 172 7.49 -13.51 8.20
CA ASP A 172 8.19 -12.52 7.39
C ASP A 172 8.06 -12.80 5.89
N GLN A 173 8.42 -14.01 5.45
CA GLN A 173 8.31 -14.39 4.04
C GLN A 173 6.84 -14.66 3.65
N LEU A 174 6.06 -15.27 4.55
CA LEU A 174 4.66 -15.59 4.30
C LEU A 174 3.84 -14.33 3.99
N VAL A 175 4.02 -13.25 4.76
CA VAL A 175 3.32 -11.98 4.49
C VAL A 175 3.67 -11.43 3.11
N ILE A 176 4.93 -11.52 2.70
CA ILE A 176 5.38 -11.06 1.38
C ILE A 176 4.74 -11.91 0.28
N ASP A 177 4.75 -13.22 0.43
CA ASP A 177 4.23 -14.16 -0.57
C ASP A 177 2.71 -14.01 -0.74
N GLU A 178 1.97 -13.84 0.36
CA GLU A 178 0.51 -13.69 0.32
C GLU A 178 0.05 -12.35 -0.27
N LEU A 179 0.89 -11.32 -0.14
CA LEU A 179 0.65 -10.02 -0.76
C LEU A 179 1.20 -9.95 -2.20
N ALA A 180 2.01 -10.93 -2.61
CA ALA A 180 2.62 -10.94 -3.93
C ALA A 180 1.55 -11.10 -5.01
N GLY A 181 1.51 -10.14 -5.94
CA GLY A 181 0.56 -10.16 -7.06
C GLY A 181 -0.79 -9.50 -6.77
N LEU A 182 -1.06 -9.08 -5.54
CA LEU A 182 -2.25 -8.28 -5.22
C LEU A 182 -2.01 -6.80 -5.58
N ALA A 183 -2.97 -6.21 -6.27
CA ALA A 183 -2.99 -4.78 -6.58
C ALA A 183 -3.93 -4.02 -5.63
N PRO A 184 -3.70 -2.72 -5.38
CA PRO A 184 -4.67 -1.89 -4.67
C PRO A 184 -6.07 -2.00 -5.30
N GLY A 185 -7.08 -2.31 -4.47
CA GLY A 185 -8.46 -2.50 -4.89
C GLY A 185 -8.81 -3.91 -5.38
N ASP A 186 -7.89 -4.87 -5.30
CA ASP A 186 -8.19 -6.28 -5.57
C ASP A 186 -9.24 -6.81 -4.57
N PRO A 187 -10.35 -7.43 -5.02
CA PRO A 187 -11.36 -8.01 -4.13
C PRO A 187 -10.80 -9.03 -3.12
N GLN A 188 -9.67 -9.68 -3.44
CA GLN A 188 -9.01 -10.65 -2.56
C GLN A 188 -8.29 -10.00 -1.38
N LEU A 189 -8.03 -8.68 -1.41
CA LEU A 189 -7.30 -7.98 -0.35
C LEU A 189 -7.96 -8.14 1.02
N THR A 190 -9.29 -8.11 1.09
CA THR A 190 -10.01 -8.25 2.37
C THR A 190 -9.75 -9.63 2.99
N GLU A 191 -9.91 -10.69 2.20
CA GLU A 191 -9.70 -12.07 2.65
C GLU A 191 -8.24 -12.32 3.06
N VAL A 192 -7.29 -11.82 2.25
CA VAL A 192 -5.86 -11.95 2.56
C VAL A 192 -5.51 -11.17 3.83
N SER A 193 -6.06 -9.96 4.01
CA SER A 193 -5.84 -9.14 5.21
C SER A 193 -6.38 -9.80 6.47
N ASP A 194 -7.60 -10.37 6.42
CA ASP A 194 -8.22 -11.05 7.56
C ASP A 194 -7.40 -12.29 7.98
N ARG A 195 -6.91 -13.03 7.00
CA ARG A 195 -6.04 -14.20 7.24
C ARG A 195 -4.69 -13.81 7.84
N LEU A 196 -4.01 -12.81 7.28
CA LEU A 196 -2.73 -12.32 7.81
C LEU A 196 -2.88 -11.76 9.22
N THR A 197 -3.97 -11.02 9.48
CA THR A 197 -4.31 -10.53 10.83
C THR A 197 -4.50 -11.69 11.80
N SER A 198 -5.26 -12.72 11.39
CA SER A 198 -5.47 -13.91 12.21
C SER A 198 -4.17 -14.65 12.51
N LEU A 199 -3.25 -14.75 11.55
CA LEU A 199 -1.93 -15.36 11.76
C LEU A 199 -1.09 -14.57 12.77
N ILE A 200 -1.06 -13.23 12.65
CA ILE A 200 -0.33 -12.37 13.58
C ILE A 200 -0.93 -12.44 15.00
N MET A 201 -2.25 -12.50 15.13
CA MET A 201 -2.91 -12.57 16.44
C MET A 201 -2.72 -13.91 17.16
N ASN A 202 -2.47 -14.99 16.42
CA ASN A 202 -2.22 -16.33 16.97
C ASN A 202 -0.73 -16.66 17.10
N ALA A 203 0.15 -15.79 16.64
CA ALA A 203 1.60 -15.98 16.73
C ALA A 203 2.09 -15.82 18.17
N GLU A 204 3.10 -16.62 18.53
CA GLU A 204 3.67 -16.62 19.87
C GLU A 204 4.70 -15.50 20.02
N LEU A 205 4.71 -14.87 21.20
CA LEU A 205 5.70 -13.86 21.53
C LEU A 205 7.01 -14.56 21.92
N PRO A 206 8.15 -14.30 21.22
CA PRO A 206 9.43 -14.91 21.56
C PRO A 206 9.85 -14.59 22.99
N GLU A 207 10.42 -15.57 23.70
CA GLU A 207 10.78 -15.45 25.11
C GLU A 207 11.71 -14.26 25.40
N ASP A 208 12.67 -14.01 24.50
CA ASP A 208 13.59 -12.89 24.64
C ASP A 208 12.88 -11.53 24.52
N LEU A 209 11.87 -11.42 23.65
CA LEU A 209 11.09 -10.21 23.46
C LEU A 209 10.13 -10.00 24.63
N ALA A 210 9.51 -11.07 25.12
CA ALA A 210 8.70 -11.05 26.34
C ALA A 210 9.52 -10.58 27.56
N THR A 211 10.75 -11.09 27.68
CA THR A 211 11.68 -10.70 28.76
C THR A 211 12.06 -9.23 28.65
N ALA A 212 12.40 -8.74 27.45
CA ALA A 212 12.71 -7.33 27.23
C ALA A 212 11.52 -6.41 27.56
N LEU A 213 10.31 -6.77 27.13
CA LEU A 213 9.09 -6.03 27.45
C LEU A 213 8.83 -5.98 28.96
N GLN A 214 8.97 -7.11 29.66
CA GLN A 214 8.77 -7.16 31.11
C GLN A 214 9.82 -6.33 31.86
N HIS A 215 11.08 -6.37 31.42
CA HIS A 215 12.16 -5.56 31.97
C HIS A 215 11.83 -4.06 31.85
N HIS A 216 11.44 -3.60 30.65
CA HIS A 216 11.08 -2.19 30.46
C HIS A 216 9.78 -1.80 31.16
N TYR A 217 8.80 -2.71 31.26
CA TYR A 217 7.61 -2.49 32.07
C TYR A 217 7.97 -2.24 33.54
N GLN A 218 8.83 -3.07 34.12
CA GLN A 218 9.27 -2.93 35.51
C GLN A 218 10.02 -1.61 35.72
N ALA A 219 10.88 -1.21 34.78
CA ALA A 219 11.57 0.09 34.86
C ALA A 219 10.59 1.28 34.87
N VAL A 220 9.46 1.20 34.17
CA VAL A 220 8.41 2.23 34.22
C VAL A 220 7.66 2.19 35.55
N VAL A 221 7.35 0.99 36.08
CA VAL A 221 6.73 0.81 37.40
C VAL A 221 7.59 1.45 38.49
N ASP A 222 8.90 1.21 38.48
CA ASP A 222 9.84 1.71 39.49
C ASP A 222 9.93 3.25 39.48
N LYS A 223 9.78 3.86 38.29
CA LYS A 223 9.73 5.33 38.13
C LYS A 223 8.37 5.94 38.47
N THR A 224 7.34 5.12 38.68
CA THR A 224 5.97 5.59 38.88
C THR A 224 5.34 4.96 40.13
N ARG A 225 4.55 3.89 39.97
CA ARG A 225 3.90 3.15 41.06
C ARG A 225 3.54 1.72 40.66
N PRO A 226 3.40 0.79 41.62
CA PRO A 226 2.86 -0.55 41.34
C PRO A 226 1.47 -0.51 40.71
N GLY A 227 1.21 -1.46 39.79
CA GLY A 227 -0.10 -1.63 39.16
C GLY A 227 -0.48 -0.53 38.16
N ILE A 228 0.51 0.12 37.53
CA ILE A 228 0.24 1.07 36.45
C ILE A 228 -0.42 0.39 35.25
N ARG A 229 -1.22 1.17 34.53
CA ARG A 229 -1.73 0.83 33.20
C ARG A 229 -0.94 1.60 32.17
N LEU A 230 -0.56 0.93 31.09
CA LEU A 230 0.11 1.55 29.94
C LEU A 230 -0.89 1.84 28.82
N ALA A 231 -0.61 2.88 28.05
CA ALA A 231 -1.28 3.14 26.79
C ALA A 231 -0.44 2.54 25.65
N MET A 232 -0.98 1.54 24.94
CA MET A 232 -0.35 0.99 23.74
C MET A 232 -0.74 1.84 22.53
N ARG A 233 0.25 2.32 21.77
CA ARG A 233 0.03 3.19 20.60
C ARG A 233 0.88 2.75 19.43
N SER A 234 0.28 2.67 18.25
CA SER A 234 1.03 2.50 17.00
C SER A 234 1.73 3.81 16.64
N SER A 235 3.03 3.71 16.36
CA SER A 235 3.86 4.82 15.93
C SER A 235 4.29 4.69 14.47
#